data_AF-A0A853HZY0-F1
#
_entry.id   AF-A0A853HZY0-F1
#
_cell.length_a   1.000
_cell.length_b   1.000
_cell.length_c   1.000
_cell.angle_alpha   90.00
_cell.angle_beta   90.00
_cell.angle_gamma   90.00
#
_symmetry.space_group_name_H-M   'P 1'
#
loop_
_entity.id
_entity.type
_entity.pdbx_description
1 polymer ?
#
loop_
_entity_poly.entity_id
_entity_poly.type
_entity_poly.pdbx_seq_one_letter_code
_entity_poly.pdbx_strand_id
1 'polypeptide(L)' 'MQVNSAFGAGLAGIQRGMQGLQASAETIAEANARDSFSMNKITEAIVDLKVNKHTVEASAKVIKAADENMGTLIDTLA' A
#
# COMPACT_ATOMS: atom_id res chain seq x y z
N MET A 1 -17.82 9.19 13.21
CA MET A 1 -17.80 7.75 12.84
C MET A 1 -17.13 7.48 11.48
N GLN A 2 -17.41 8.25 10.41
CA GLN A 2 -16.84 8.00 9.07
C GLN A 2 -15.31 8.15 8.97
N VAL A 3 -14.72 9.10 9.71
CA VAL A 3 -13.25 9.30 9.73
C VAL A 3 -12.53 8.13 10.41
N ASN A 4 -13.09 7.61 11.50
CA ASN A 4 -12.53 6.45 12.21
C ASN A 4 -12.57 5.18 11.34
N SER A 5 -13.61 5.02 10.51
CA SER A 5 -13.67 3.93 9.52
C SER A 5 -12.71 4.13 8.34
N ALA A 6 -12.48 5.37 7.90
CA ALA A 6 -11.49 5.68 6.86
C ALA A 6 -10.05 5.44 7.33
N PHE A 7 -9.74 5.81 8.57
CA PHE A 7 -8.44 5.52 9.20
C PHE A 7 -8.22 4.01 9.35
N GLY A 8 -9.21 3.27 9.83
CA GLY A 8 -9.14 1.80 9.93
C GLY A 8 -8.97 1.11 8.58
N ALA A 9 -9.69 1.58 7.55
CA ALA A 9 -9.55 1.07 6.18
C ALA A 9 -8.16 1.39 5.59
N GLY A 10 -7.64 2.58 5.84
CA GLY A 10 -6.29 2.97 5.43
C GLY A 10 -5.21 2.13 6.12
N LEU A 11 -5.31 1.91 7.43
CA LEU A 11 -4.35 1.08 8.16
C LEU A 11 -4.37 -0.38 7.65
N ALA A 12 -5.56 -0.94 7.45
CA ALA A 12 -5.71 -2.28 6.88
C ALA A 12 -5.15 -2.38 5.45
N GLY A 13 -5.33 -1.33 4.64
CA GLY A 13 -4.78 -1.24 3.29
C GLY A 13 -3.26 -1.16 3.28
N ILE A 14 -2.66 -0.39 4.19
CA ILE A 14 -1.19 -0.35 4.37
C ILE A 14 -0.67 -1.73 4.77
N GLN A 15 -1.29 -2.38 5.77
CA GLN A 15 -0.82 -3.68 6.25
C GLN A 15 -0.86 -4.75 5.15
N ARG A 16 -1.96 -4.81 4.37
CA ARG A 16 -2.07 -5.74 3.24
C ARG A 16 -1.09 -5.40 2.12
N GLY A 17 -0.97 -4.12 1.78
CA GLY A 17 -0.04 -3.66 0.76
C GLY A 17 1.42 -3.97 1.12
N MET A 18 1.81 -3.81 2.38
CA MET A 18 3.15 -4.18 2.85
C MET A 18 3.41 -5.69 2.77
N GLN A 19 2.45 -6.53 3.15
CA GLN A 19 2.56 -7.99 3.01
C GLN A 19 2.76 -8.41 1.54
N GLY A 20 1.95 -7.86 0.63
CA GLY A 20 2.09 -8.12 -0.81
C GLY A 20 3.40 -7.60 -1.40
N LEU A 21 3.85 -6.43 -0.94
CA LEU A 21 5.12 -5.83 -1.37
C LEU A 21 6.31 -6.69 -0.94
N GLN A 22 6.29 -7.24 0.27
CA GLN A 22 7.33 -8.15 0.75
C GLN A 22 7.36 -9.45 -0.05
N ALA A 23 6.22 -10.09 -0.28
CA ALA A 23 6.14 -11.32 -1.09
C ALA A 23 6.63 -11.11 -2.54
N SER A 24 6.26 -9.96 -3.13
CA SER A 24 6.70 -9.60 -4.50
C SER A 24 8.21 -9.34 -4.54
N ALA A 25 8.77 -8.66 -3.53
CA ALA A 25 10.20 -8.40 -3.42
C ALA A 25 11.01 -9.68 -3.24
N GLU A 26 10.53 -10.62 -2.40
CA GLU A 26 11.13 -11.94 -2.23
C GLU A 26 11.14 -12.72 -3.55
N THR A 27 10.01 -12.75 -4.26
CA THR A 27 9.91 -13.41 -5.58
C THR A 27 10.90 -12.82 -6.59
N ILE A 28 11.07 -11.49 -6.62
CA ILE A 28 12.04 -10.82 -7.50
C ILE A 28 13.48 -11.18 -7.10
N ALA A 29 13.78 -11.20 -5.80
CA ALA A 29 15.11 -11.54 -5.30
C ALA A 29 15.47 -13.00 -5.62
N GLU A 30 14.55 -13.93 -5.41
CA GLU A 30 14.72 -15.34 -5.76
C GLU A 30 14.88 -15.55 -7.27
N ALA A 31 14.11 -14.82 -8.07
CA ALA A 31 14.19 -14.88 -9.52
C ALA A 31 15.52 -14.33 -10.07
N ASN A 32 16.13 -13.34 -9.40
CA ASN A 32 17.49 -12.90 -9.73
C ASN A 32 18.56 -13.91 -9.28
N ALA A 33 18.34 -14.64 -8.19
CA ALA A 33 19.29 -15.62 -7.67
C ALA A 33 19.30 -16.93 -8.46
N ARG A 34 18.20 -17.26 -9.14
CA ARG A 34 18.06 -18.47 -9.97
C ARG A 34 17.86 -18.06 -11.42
N ASP A 35 18.90 -18.23 -12.23
CA ASP A 35 18.94 -17.97 -13.69
C ASP A 35 17.90 -18.78 -14.52
N SER A 36 17.05 -19.57 -13.85
CA SER A 36 15.99 -20.40 -14.41
C SER A 36 14.61 -19.74 -14.38
N PHE A 37 14.47 -18.53 -13.81
CA PHE A 37 13.19 -17.83 -13.78
C PHE A 37 12.88 -17.22 -15.15
N SER A 38 11.70 -17.55 -15.67
CA SER A 38 11.22 -16.98 -16.93
C SER A 38 11.01 -15.48 -16.79
N MET A 39 11.48 -14.68 -17.76
CA MET A 39 11.38 -13.21 -17.73
C MET A 39 9.95 -12.71 -17.47
N ASN A 40 8.93 -13.45 -17.94
CA ASN A 40 7.52 -13.18 -17.66
C ASN A 40 7.17 -13.17 -16.17
N LYS A 41 7.76 -14.08 -15.37
CA LYS A 41 7.51 -14.16 -13.91
C LYS A 41 8.15 -13.01 -13.15
N ILE A 42 9.31 -12.55 -13.60
CA ILE A 42 9.96 -11.35 -13.05
C ILE A 42 9.11 -10.11 -13.37
N THR A 43 8.61 -10.00 -14.60
CA THR A 43 7.71 -8.90 -14.99
C THR A 43 6.42 -8.90 -14.17
N GLU A 44 5.77 -10.06 -14.00
CA GLU A 44 4.58 -10.22 -13.17
C GLU A 44 4.85 -9.76 -11.73
N ALA A 45 5.93 -10.24 -11.11
CA ALA A 45 6.30 -9.86 -9.75
C ALA A 45 6.62 -8.36 -9.61
N ILE A 46 7.24 -7.72 -10.61
CA ILE A 46 7.50 -6.27 -10.61
C ILE A 46 6.19 -5.48 -10.74
N VAL A 47 5.24 -5.96 -11.55
CA VAL A 47 3.92 -5.34 -11.67
C VAL A 47 3.17 -5.44 -10.35
N ASP A 48 3.15 -6.62 -9.72
CA ASP A 48 2.53 -6.84 -8.41
C ASP A 48 3.18 -5.98 -7.33
N LEU A 49 4.51 -5.84 -7.34
CA LEU A 49 5.23 -4.94 -6.45
C LEU A 49 4.74 -3.49 -6.60
N LYS A 50 4.56 -3.00 -7.84
CA LYS A 50 4.05 -1.65 -8.12
C LYS A 50 2.60 -1.47 -7.67
N VAL A 51 1.74 -2.46 -7.91
CA VAL A 51 0.33 -2.44 -7.49
C VAL A 51 0.25 -2.37 -5.96
N ASN A 52 1.04 -3.18 -5.26
CA ASN A 52 1.11 -3.17 -3.80
C ASN A 52 1.64 -1.84 -3.25
N LYS A 53 2.67 -1.26 -3.89
CA LYS A 53 3.16 0.08 -3.55
C LYS A 53 2.05 1.14 -3.67
N HIS A 54 1.32 1.16 -4.79
CA HIS A 54 0.22 2.11 -4.97
C HIS A 54 -0.92 1.89 -3.98
N THR A 55 -1.17 0.65 -3.56
CA THR A 55 -2.15 0.32 -2.52
C THR A 55 -1.75 0.95 -1.18
N VAL A 56 -0.47 0.87 -0.81
CA VAL A 56 0.05 1.55 0.39
C VAL A 56 -0.06 3.06 0.26
N GLU A 57 0.34 3.64 -0.87
CA GLU A 57 0.26 5.09 -1.13
C GLU A 57 -1.18 5.62 -1.08
N ALA A 58 -2.12 4.91 -1.71
CA ALA A 58 -3.53 5.26 -1.68
C ALA A 58 -4.09 5.21 -0.26
N SER A 59 -3.74 4.16 0.49
CA SER A 59 -4.15 3.99 1.88
C SER A 59 -3.58 5.08 2.79
N ALA A 60 -2.33 5.48 2.58
CA ALA A 60 -1.71 6.62 3.26
C ALA A 60 -2.43 7.94 2.92
N LYS A 61 -2.85 8.12 1.66
CA LYS A 61 -3.64 9.29 1.24
C LYS A 61 -5.02 9.33 1.89
N VAL A 62 -5.67 8.19 2.10
CA VAL A 62 -6.94 8.10 2.85
C VAL A 62 -6.75 8.52 4.30
N ILE A 63 -5.68 8.05 4.96
CA ILE A 63 -5.35 8.46 6.33
C ILE A 63 -5.07 9.96 6.40
N LYS A 64 -4.32 10.51 5.44
CA LYS A 64 -4.02 11.95 5.39
C LYS A 64 -5.27 12.79 5.17
N ALA A 65 -6.14 12.41 4.24
CA ALA A 65 -7.40 13.11 4.01
C ALA A 65 -8.34 13.03 5.22
N ALA A 66 -8.32 11.91 5.95
CA ALA A 66 -9.03 11.76 7.22
C ALA A 66 -8.50 12.74 8.29
N ASP A 67 -7.18 12.92 8.39
CA ASP A 67 -6.53 13.86 9.31
C ASP A 67 -6.81 15.33 8.94
N GLU A 68 -6.69 15.69 7.66
CA GLU A 68 -6.99 17.03 7.15
C GLU A 68 -8.47 17.42 7.41
N ASN A 69 -9.40 16.47 7.24
CA ASN A 69 -10.81 16.67 7.56
C ASN A 69 -11.05 16.83 9.06
N MET A 70 -10.28 16.15 9.93
CA MET A 70 -10.35 16.37 11.38
C MET A 70 -9.81 17.75 11.76
N GLY A 71 -8.69 18.16 11.18
CA GLY A 71 -8.11 19.49 11.38
C GLY A 71 -9.07 20.60 10.99
N THR A 72 -9.73 20.48 9.82
CA THR A 72 -10.74 21.47 9.37
C THR A 72 -11.99 21.47 10.25
N LEU A 73 -12.44 20.32 10.77
CA LEU A 73 -13.56 20.28 11.72
C LEU A 73 -13.20 20.94 13.06
N ILE A 74 -11.96 20.81 13.54
CA ILE A 74 -11.48 21.50 14.74
C ILE A 74 -11.44 23.03 14.49
N ASP A 75 -10.90 23.45 13.36
CA ASP A 75 -10.74 24.88 13.01
C ASP A 75 -12.09 25.58 12.77
N THR A 76 -13.11 24.85 12.30
CA THR A 76 -14.48 25.40 12.14
C THR A 76 -15.23 25.52 13.47
N LEU A 77 -14.84 24.74 14.49
CA LEU A 77 -15.46 24.77 15.83
C LEU A 77 -14.78 25.76 16.79
N ALA A 78 -13.55 26.19 16.48
CA ALA A 78 -12.78 27.18 17.23
C ALA A 78 -13.23 28.62 16.90
#